data_AF-A0A545US45-F1
#
_entry.id   AF-A0A545US45-F1
#
_cell.length_a   1.000
_cell.length_b   1.000
_cell.length_c   1.000
_cell.angle_alpha   90.00
_cell.angle_beta   90.00
_cell.angle_gamma   90.00
#
_symmetry.space_group_name_H-M   'P 1'
#
loop_
_entity.id
_entity.type
_entity.pdbx_description
1 polymer ?
#
loop_
_entity_poly.entity_id
_entity_poly.type
_entity_poly.pdbx_seq_one_letter_code
_entity_poly.pdbx_strand_id
1 'polypeptide(L)'
;MNRGYELGVAPGSKPRPRVDAVGIWWACWTCIWTVIVVCGMAFLISKRHLPMIRMRGLGLSLTAITLLHLYWIGGQIGYIVGAMAPPDAEYWIMGTYFPFGIALFHASNARFLHIAKRQERFTNKESAGLKPRGGSGLFGRFKRLDYTSKMIILVGSGMLFQLFLTIFTYLISRKFHPSFGIPGTQVDGTESERIVAMGRGWEWWPTCLWQLTWAWVIAPIILWKSRNIKDTHGWRLQTIGCTIAK
;
A
#
# COMPACT_ATOMS: atom_id res chain seq x y z
N MET A 1 -7.62 18.04 -26.50
CA MET A 1 -7.26 17.99 -25.06
C MET A 1 -6.74 16.58 -24.76
N ASN A 2 -5.46 16.34 -25.04
CA ASN A 2 -4.83 15.03 -24.98
C ASN A 2 -4.43 14.73 -23.53
N ARG A 3 -5.24 13.91 -22.83
CA ARG A 3 -4.97 13.50 -21.45
C ARG A 3 -3.72 12.61 -21.42
N GLY A 4 -2.75 13.06 -20.62
CA GLY A 4 -1.43 12.48 -20.44
C GLY A 4 -1.45 11.00 -20.07
N TYR A 5 -0.44 10.33 -20.59
CA TYR A 5 -0.07 8.93 -20.42
C TYR A 5 0.67 8.82 -19.07
N GLU A 6 0.33 7.85 -18.21
CA GLU A 6 0.88 7.82 -16.84
C GLU A 6 2.41 7.58 -16.79
N LEU A 7 2.98 6.96 -17.83
CA LEU A 7 4.43 6.82 -18.04
C LEU A 7 4.95 7.70 -19.19
N GLY A 8 4.15 8.65 -19.68
CA GLY A 8 4.53 9.56 -20.76
C GLY A 8 4.61 8.92 -22.17
N VAL A 9 4.23 7.65 -22.34
CA VAL A 9 4.34 6.91 -23.62
C VAL A 9 3.22 7.31 -24.59
N ALA A 10 3.58 7.85 -25.76
CA ALA A 10 2.67 8.20 -26.84
C ALA A 10 2.84 7.24 -28.03
N PRO A 11 1.83 7.09 -28.92
CA PRO A 11 1.96 6.27 -30.13
C PRO A 11 3.21 6.66 -30.93
N GLY A 12 4.09 5.69 -31.21
CA GLY A 12 5.34 5.90 -31.95
C GLY A 12 6.56 6.33 -31.12
N SER A 13 6.51 6.29 -29.78
CA SER A 13 7.68 6.58 -28.95
C SER A 13 8.81 5.56 -29.18
N LYS A 14 10.03 6.05 -29.45
CA LYS A 14 11.21 5.20 -29.56
C LYS A 14 11.66 4.73 -28.16
N PRO A 15 12.19 3.50 -28.02
CA PRO A 15 12.69 2.98 -26.74
C PRO A 15 14.02 3.66 -26.39
N ARG A 16 13.95 4.90 -25.95
CA ARG A 16 15.08 5.71 -25.52
C ARG A 16 14.73 6.41 -24.20
N PRO A 17 15.67 6.49 -23.26
CA PRO A 17 15.46 7.24 -22.03
C PRO A 17 15.19 8.72 -22.32
N ARG A 18 14.22 9.31 -21.63
CA ARG A 18 13.97 10.75 -21.66
C ARG A 18 14.84 11.43 -20.60
N VAL A 19 16.00 11.91 -21.04
CA VAL A 19 17.01 12.58 -20.21
C VAL A 19 17.05 14.09 -20.45
N ASP A 20 15.88 14.68 -20.66
CA ASP A 20 15.72 16.13 -20.67
C ASP A 20 15.79 16.71 -19.24
N ALA A 21 15.71 18.03 -19.10
CA ALA A 21 15.79 18.69 -17.79
C ALA A 21 14.76 18.14 -16.78
N VAL A 22 13.56 17.77 -17.25
CA VAL A 22 12.51 17.17 -16.43
C VAL A 22 12.90 15.75 -15.98
N GLY A 23 13.42 14.92 -16.89
CA GLY A 23 13.92 13.59 -16.55
C GLY A 23 15.07 13.62 -15.54
N ILE A 24 16.03 14.53 -15.72
CA ILE A 24 17.15 14.71 -14.77
C ILE A 24 16.63 15.15 -13.40
N TRP A 25 15.69 16.09 -13.35
CA TRP A 25 15.06 16.53 -12.11
C TRP A 25 14.42 15.36 -11.35
N TRP A 26 13.58 14.56 -12.02
CA TRP A 26 12.94 13.41 -11.39
C TRP A 26 13.93 12.33 -10.95
N ALA A 27 15.00 12.10 -11.70
CA ALA A 27 16.08 11.18 -11.31
C ALA A 27 16.76 11.65 -10.01
N CYS A 28 17.18 12.91 -9.95
CA CYS A 28 17.81 13.50 -8.78
C CYS A 28 16.87 13.45 -7.56
N TRP A 29 15.61 13.85 -7.75
CA TRP A 29 14.59 13.81 -6.69
C TRP A 29 14.37 12.39 -6.17
N THR A 30 14.29 11.41 -7.05
CA THR A 30 14.14 9.99 -6.69
C THR A 30 15.32 9.51 -5.85
N CYS A 31 16.55 9.87 -6.23
CA CYS A 31 17.76 9.51 -5.48
C CYS A 31 17.77 10.14 -4.08
N ILE A 32 17.55 11.46 -3.99
CA ILE A 32 17.52 12.20 -2.74
C ILE A 32 16.46 11.62 -1.80
N TRP A 33 15.23 11.45 -2.30
CA TRP A 33 14.13 10.91 -1.49
C TRP A 33 14.40 9.47 -1.04
N THR A 34 14.99 8.64 -1.89
CA THR A 34 15.38 7.27 -1.53
C THR A 34 16.41 7.26 -0.41
N VAL A 35 17.43 8.12 -0.47
CA VAL A 35 18.41 8.26 0.62
C VAL A 35 17.71 8.66 1.92
N ILE A 36 16.81 9.65 1.88
CA ILE A 36 16.04 10.09 3.06
C ILE A 36 15.23 8.93 3.66
N VAL A 37 14.51 8.17 2.83
CA VAL A 37 13.68 7.04 3.27
C VAL A 37 14.55 5.93 3.86
N VAL A 38 15.65 5.56 3.21
CA VAL A 38 16.58 4.53 3.70
C VAL A 38 17.23 4.96 5.02
N CYS A 39 17.66 6.21 5.14
CA CYS A 39 18.16 6.77 6.40
C CYS A 39 17.11 6.71 7.51
N GLY A 40 15.85 7.06 7.21
CA GLY A 40 14.74 6.95 8.15
C GLY A 40 14.48 5.50 8.60
N MET A 41 14.48 4.56 7.66
CA MET A 41 14.35 3.13 7.96
C MET A 41 15.52 2.62 8.82
N ALA A 42 16.76 2.98 8.49
CA ALA A 42 17.95 2.62 9.24
C ALA A 42 17.93 3.18 10.68
N PHE A 43 17.47 4.42 10.84
CA PHE A 43 17.25 5.03 12.15
C PHE A 43 16.23 4.25 12.98
N LEU A 44 15.08 3.89 12.39
CA LEU A 44 14.05 3.09 13.07
C LEU A 44 14.55 1.69 13.46
N ILE A 45 15.35 1.06 12.61
CA ILE A 45 15.98 -0.24 12.89
C ILE A 45 16.99 -0.11 14.03
N SER A 46 17.81 0.94 14.03
CA SER A 46 18.81 1.19 15.09
C SER A 46 18.14 1.44 16.44
N LYS A 47 16.99 2.11 16.44
CA LYS A 47 16.20 2.40 17.65
C LYS A 47 15.11 1.36 17.95
N ARG A 48 15.15 0.17 17.33
CA ARG A 48 14.19 -0.95 17.55
C ARG A 48 14.04 -1.43 19.00
N HIS A 49 14.97 -1.06 19.88
CA HIS A 49 14.92 -1.38 21.30
C HIS A 49 13.92 -0.49 22.07
N LEU A 50 13.59 0.70 21.54
CA LEU A 50 12.62 1.59 22.17
C LEU A 50 11.22 0.95 22.16
N PRO A 51 10.51 0.88 23.31
CA PRO A 51 9.19 0.26 23.40
C PRO A 51 8.19 0.83 22.41
N MET A 52 8.20 2.16 22.20
CA MET A 52 7.33 2.86 21.24
C MET A 52 7.44 2.31 19.81
N ILE A 53 8.66 1.99 19.35
CA ILE A 53 8.92 1.49 18.00
C ILE A 53 8.57 -0.01 17.91
N ARG A 54 8.88 -0.78 18.95
CA ARG A 54 8.60 -2.23 19.00
C ARG A 54 7.10 -2.55 18.95
N MET A 55 6.26 -1.69 19.55
CA MET A 55 4.81 -1.89 19.58
C MET A 55 4.13 -1.78 18.20
N ARG A 56 4.68 -0.99 17.28
CA ARG A 56 4.09 -0.77 15.94
C ARG A 56 4.24 -1.97 14.99
N GLY A 57 5.02 -2.99 15.39
CA GLY A 57 5.34 -4.12 14.53
C GLY A 57 6.28 -3.71 13.40
N LEU A 58 7.51 -3.32 13.77
CA LEU A 58 8.52 -2.72 12.89
C LEU A 58 8.65 -3.42 11.53
N GLY A 59 8.64 -4.75 11.48
CA GLY A 59 8.69 -5.50 10.22
C GLY A 59 7.53 -5.17 9.27
N LEU A 60 6.29 -5.13 9.76
CA LEU A 60 5.12 -4.78 8.94
C LEU A 60 5.20 -3.33 8.43
N SER A 61 5.66 -2.41 9.28
CA SER A 61 5.83 -1.00 8.89
C SER A 61 6.91 -0.84 7.83
N LEU A 62 8.07 -1.48 8.00
CA LEU A 62 9.19 -1.39 7.07
C LEU A 62 8.83 -2.03 5.73
N THR A 63 8.19 -3.21 5.71
CA THR A 63 7.73 -3.83 4.47
C THR A 63 6.70 -2.97 3.75
N ALA A 64 5.76 -2.35 4.47
CA ALA A 64 4.81 -1.41 3.90
C ALA A 64 5.51 -0.20 3.25
N ILE A 65 6.45 0.42 3.97
CA ILE A 65 7.25 1.55 3.48
C ILE A 65 8.03 1.15 2.23
N THR A 66 8.68 -0.01 2.24
CA THR A 66 9.43 -0.49 1.06
C THR A 66 8.54 -0.65 -0.15
N LEU A 67 7.38 -1.31 -0.03
CA LEU A 67 6.47 -1.50 -1.16
C LEU A 67 5.91 -0.17 -1.69
N LEU A 68 5.51 0.73 -0.80
CA LEU A 68 5.04 2.07 -1.20
C LEU A 68 6.15 2.91 -1.83
N HIS A 69 7.39 2.75 -1.36
CA HIS A 69 8.55 3.45 -1.92
C HIS A 69 8.93 2.90 -3.29
N LEU A 70 8.88 1.58 -3.49
CA LEU A 70 9.08 0.96 -4.81
C LEU A 70 8.00 1.39 -5.81
N TYR A 71 6.74 1.44 -5.36
CA TYR A 71 5.64 2.01 -6.15
C TYR A 71 5.93 3.46 -6.55
N TRP A 72 6.32 4.29 -5.58
CA TRP A 72 6.64 5.69 -5.81
C TRP A 72 7.81 5.87 -6.79
N ILE A 73 8.90 5.11 -6.62
CA ILE A 73 10.04 5.09 -7.55
C ILE A 73 9.55 4.78 -8.96
N GLY A 74 8.72 3.73 -9.12
CA GLY A 74 8.15 3.34 -10.42
C GLY A 74 7.45 4.50 -11.13
N GLY A 75 6.64 5.27 -10.40
CA GLY A 75 6.01 6.49 -10.92
C GLY A 75 7.00 7.58 -11.31
N GLN A 76 8.04 7.81 -10.50
CA GLN A 76 9.04 8.87 -10.80
C GLN A 76 9.90 8.53 -12.02
N ILE A 77 10.40 7.30 -12.09
CA ILE A 77 11.25 6.86 -13.20
C ILE A 77 10.44 6.56 -14.45
N GLY A 78 9.12 6.36 -14.31
CA GLY A 78 8.19 6.12 -15.40
C GLY A 78 8.29 7.16 -16.52
N TYR A 79 8.50 8.42 -16.17
CA TYR A 79 8.75 9.47 -17.16
C TYR A 79 10.02 9.24 -17.99
N ILE A 80 11.08 8.74 -17.35
CA ILE A 80 12.42 8.57 -17.94
C ILE A 80 12.47 7.28 -18.76
N VAL A 81 12.01 6.16 -18.19
CA VAL A 81 12.18 4.81 -18.74
C VAL A 81 10.88 4.18 -19.23
N GLY A 82 9.75 4.88 -19.18
CA GLY A 82 8.43 4.33 -19.54
C GLY A 82 8.36 3.71 -20.93
N ALA A 83 9.05 4.31 -21.91
CA ALA A 83 9.10 3.78 -23.28
C ALA A 83 10.00 2.52 -23.43
N MET A 84 10.78 2.18 -22.41
CA MET A 84 11.64 0.99 -22.35
C MET A 84 11.11 -0.07 -21.39
N ALA A 85 10.21 0.30 -20.49
CA ALA A 85 9.61 -0.60 -19.53
C ALA A 85 8.70 -1.61 -20.25
N PRO A 86 8.57 -2.85 -19.71
CA PRO A 86 7.57 -3.78 -20.20
C PRO A 86 6.17 -3.14 -20.18
N PRO A 87 5.35 -3.32 -21.23
CA PRO A 87 4.03 -2.71 -21.33
C PRO A 87 3.07 -3.04 -20.17
N ASP A 88 3.25 -4.21 -19.58
CA ASP A 88 2.45 -4.71 -18.46
C ASP A 88 3.05 -4.37 -17.08
N ALA A 89 4.24 -3.76 -17.03
CA ALA A 89 4.88 -3.40 -15.76
C ALA A 89 4.02 -2.45 -14.93
N GLU A 90 3.35 -1.48 -15.59
CA GLU A 90 2.43 -0.54 -14.93
C GLU A 90 1.30 -1.28 -14.23
N TYR A 91 0.70 -2.25 -14.91
CA TYR A 91 -0.38 -3.08 -14.38
C TYR A 91 0.05 -3.84 -13.12
N TRP A 92 1.23 -4.45 -13.13
CA TRP A 92 1.76 -5.18 -11.98
C TRP A 92 2.13 -4.27 -10.82
N ILE A 93 2.79 -3.14 -11.07
CA ILE A 93 3.20 -2.18 -10.04
C ILE A 93 1.95 -1.61 -9.33
N MET A 94 0.94 -1.20 -10.10
CA MET A 94 -0.33 -0.67 -9.59
C MET A 94 -1.19 -1.74 -8.92
N GLY A 95 -1.23 -2.95 -9.48
CA GLY A 95 -2.04 -4.06 -9.01
C GLY A 95 -1.49 -4.77 -7.76
N THR A 96 -0.20 -4.61 -7.46
CA THR A 96 0.46 -5.30 -6.34
C THR A 96 1.12 -4.36 -5.33
N TYR A 97 2.11 -3.56 -5.74
CA TYR A 97 2.96 -2.81 -4.80
C TYR A 97 2.14 -1.80 -4.00
N PHE A 98 1.27 -1.07 -4.69
CA PHE A 98 0.39 -0.10 -4.06
C PHE A 98 -0.61 -0.73 -3.06
N PRO A 99 -1.50 -1.66 -3.47
CA PRO A 99 -2.49 -2.22 -2.55
C PRO A 99 -1.84 -3.01 -1.40
N PHE A 100 -0.71 -3.69 -1.63
CA PHE A 100 0.00 -4.42 -0.58
C PHE A 100 0.65 -3.47 0.41
N GLY A 101 1.30 -2.41 -0.08
CA GLY A 101 1.89 -1.37 0.75
C GLY A 101 0.85 -0.74 1.68
N ILE A 102 -0.31 -0.35 1.13
CA ILE A 102 -1.43 0.21 1.90
C ILE A 102 -1.99 -0.81 2.90
N ALA A 103 -2.23 -2.06 2.50
CA ALA A 103 -2.76 -3.10 3.37
C ALA A 103 -1.84 -3.37 4.58
N LEU A 104 -0.53 -3.48 4.35
CA LEU A 104 0.46 -3.67 5.41
C LEU A 104 0.59 -2.42 6.31
N PHE A 105 0.49 -1.22 5.74
CA PHE A 105 0.50 0.02 6.50
C PHE A 105 -0.69 0.09 7.47
N HIS A 106 -1.89 -0.27 6.99
CA HIS A 106 -3.08 -0.37 7.84
C HIS A 106 -2.94 -1.45 8.91
N ALA A 107 -2.38 -2.62 8.57
CA ALA A 107 -2.10 -3.67 9.53
C ALA A 107 -1.17 -3.19 10.66
N SER A 108 -0.08 -2.50 10.30
CA SER A 108 0.85 -1.94 11.30
C SER A 108 0.15 -0.94 12.24
N ASN A 109 -0.68 -0.04 11.68
CA ASN A 109 -1.40 0.95 12.48
C ASN A 109 -2.51 0.34 13.35
N ALA A 110 -3.25 -0.66 12.84
CA ALA A 110 -4.27 -1.37 13.62
C ALA A 110 -3.65 -2.13 14.81
N ARG A 111 -2.50 -2.76 14.60
CA ARG A 111 -1.73 -3.42 15.67
C ARG A 111 -1.30 -2.42 16.75
N PHE A 112 -0.78 -1.26 16.35
CA PHE A 112 -0.39 -0.20 17.28
C PHE A 112 -1.56 0.25 18.15
N LEU A 113 -2.71 0.56 17.53
CA LEU A 113 -3.91 1.00 18.25
C LEU A 113 -4.41 -0.06 19.23
N HIS A 114 -4.38 -1.33 18.84
CA HIS A 114 -4.79 -2.42 19.72
C HIS A 114 -3.87 -2.57 20.94
N ILE A 115 -2.56 -2.43 20.75
CA ILE A 115 -1.59 -2.48 21.86
C ILE A 115 -1.77 -1.28 22.79
N ALA A 116 -1.92 -0.07 22.24
CA ALA A 116 -2.17 1.15 23.02
C ALA A 116 -3.44 1.01 23.88
N LYS A 117 -4.54 0.51 23.31
CA LYS A 117 -5.79 0.24 24.06
C LYS A 117 -5.63 -0.81 25.15
N ARG A 118 -4.75 -1.82 24.97
CA ARG A 118 -4.45 -2.78 26.03
C ARG A 118 -3.68 -2.11 27.16
N GLN A 119 -2.71 -1.26 26.85
CA GLN A 119 -1.93 -0.52 27.86
C GLN A 119 -2.83 0.41 28.69
N GLU A 120 -3.73 1.14 28.04
CA GLU A 120 -4.72 1.99 28.70
C GLU A 120 -5.56 1.23 29.73
N ARG A 121 -5.97 -0.02 29.43
CA ARG A 121 -6.72 -0.89 30.35
C ARG A 121 -5.91 -1.43 31.52
N PHE A 122 -4.59 -1.39 31.48
CA PHE A 122 -3.74 -1.72 32.63
C PHE A 122 -3.48 -0.49 33.50
N THR A 123 -3.49 0.71 32.91
CA THR A 123 -3.36 1.98 33.63
C THR A 123 -4.67 2.39 34.30
N ASN A 124 -5.81 2.21 33.64
CA ASN A 124 -7.14 2.30 34.25
C ASN A 124 -7.43 0.95 34.92
N LYS A 125 -7.48 0.89 36.26
CA LYS A 125 -7.72 -0.32 37.07
C LYS A 125 -9.11 -0.98 36.87
N GLU A 126 -9.61 -1.14 35.64
CA GLU A 126 -10.73 -2.03 35.38
C GLU A 126 -10.22 -3.47 35.32
N SER A 127 -10.41 -4.19 36.42
CA SER A 127 -10.20 -5.62 36.54
C SER A 127 -10.93 -6.39 35.43
N ALA A 128 -10.17 -6.84 34.41
CA ALA A 128 -10.71 -7.65 33.33
C ALA A 128 -10.97 -9.07 33.84
N GLY A 129 -12.22 -9.33 34.23
CA GLY A 129 -12.70 -10.66 34.59
C GLY A 129 -12.49 -11.69 33.47
N LEU A 130 -12.04 -12.87 33.87
CA LEU A 130 -11.95 -14.08 33.06
C LEU A 130 -13.31 -14.39 32.41
N LYS A 131 -13.35 -14.55 31.08
CA LYS A 131 -14.47 -15.24 30.40
C LYS A 131 -13.98 -16.53 29.75
N PRO A 132 -14.44 -17.72 30.20
CA PRO A 132 -14.11 -19.00 29.58
C PRO A 132 -15.21 -19.51 28.59
N ARG A 133 -14.76 -20.43 27.70
CA ARG A 133 -15.48 -21.42 26.85
C ARG A 133 -16.52 -20.90 25.83
N GLY A 134 -16.64 -21.39 24.59
CA GLY A 134 -16.01 -22.50 23.86
C GLY A 134 -16.96 -22.92 22.72
N GLY A 135 -16.58 -22.72 21.47
CA GLY A 135 -17.31 -23.23 20.30
C GLY A 135 -16.36 -24.05 19.43
N SER A 136 -16.73 -25.28 19.09
CA SER A 136 -15.94 -26.13 18.20
C SER A 136 -16.08 -25.65 16.75
N GLY A 137 -14.98 -25.73 15.99
CA GLY A 137 -14.92 -25.38 14.56
C GLY A 137 -13.84 -24.35 14.21
N LEU A 138 -13.51 -24.25 12.91
CA LEU A 138 -12.54 -23.28 12.38
C LEU A 138 -12.85 -21.84 12.82
N PHE A 139 -14.14 -21.50 12.90
CA PHE A 139 -14.61 -20.18 13.35
C PHE A 139 -14.37 -19.93 14.85
N GLY A 140 -14.51 -20.96 15.70
CA GLY A 140 -14.18 -20.91 17.12
C GLY A 140 -12.67 -20.83 17.37
N ARG A 141 -11.87 -21.49 16.51
CA ARG A 141 -10.41 -21.41 16.51
C ARG A 141 -9.94 -20.01 16.09
N PHE A 142 -10.56 -19.41 15.07
CA PHE A 142 -10.29 -18.02 14.66
C PHE A 142 -10.66 -17.04 15.77
N LYS A 143 -11.83 -17.18 16.43
CA LYS A 143 -12.22 -16.33 17.57
C LYS A 143 -11.25 -16.41 18.76
N ARG A 144 -10.53 -17.53 18.95
CA ARG A 144 -9.52 -17.71 20.00
C ARG A 144 -8.14 -17.12 19.69
N LEU A 145 -7.85 -16.81 18.43
CA LEU A 145 -6.55 -16.23 18.06
C LEU A 145 -6.36 -14.84 18.67
N ASP A 146 -5.12 -14.52 19.04
CA ASP A 146 -4.75 -13.17 19.45
C ASP A 146 -5.08 -12.18 18.32
N TYR A 147 -5.42 -10.94 18.68
CA TYR A 147 -5.83 -9.92 17.73
C TYR A 147 -4.81 -9.73 16.61
N THR A 148 -3.53 -9.82 16.94
CA THR A 148 -2.41 -9.76 15.98
C THR A 148 -2.53 -10.84 14.91
N SER A 149 -2.80 -12.09 15.30
CA SER A 149 -2.95 -13.22 14.36
C SER A 149 -4.20 -13.07 13.49
N LYS A 150 -5.33 -12.63 14.08
CA LYS A 150 -6.56 -12.36 13.31
C LYS A 150 -6.34 -11.29 12.25
N MET A 151 -5.65 -10.22 12.63
CA MET A 151 -5.31 -9.12 11.73
C MET A 151 -4.38 -9.58 10.60
N ILE A 152 -3.33 -10.35 10.91
CA ILE A 152 -2.42 -10.90 9.90
C ILE A 152 -3.18 -11.83 8.93
N ILE A 153 -4.05 -12.69 9.44
CA ILE A 153 -4.87 -13.58 8.59
C ILE A 153 -5.83 -12.77 7.72
N LEU A 154 -6.51 -11.77 8.28
CA LEU A 154 -7.46 -10.94 7.54
C LEU A 154 -6.75 -10.13 6.45
N VAL A 155 -5.69 -9.40 6.81
CA VAL A 155 -4.92 -8.59 5.87
C VAL A 155 -4.25 -9.49 4.82
N GLY A 156 -3.66 -10.61 5.24
CA GLY A 156 -3.04 -11.59 4.34
C GLY A 156 -4.05 -12.21 3.37
N SER A 157 -5.26 -12.55 3.83
CA SER A 157 -6.33 -13.04 2.96
C SER A 157 -6.79 -11.98 1.95
N GLY A 158 -6.88 -10.71 2.37
CA GLY A 158 -7.19 -9.60 1.46
C GLY A 158 -6.10 -9.38 0.41
N MET A 159 -4.83 -9.47 0.80
CA MET A 159 -3.70 -9.39 -0.13
C MET A 159 -3.67 -10.56 -1.10
N LEU A 160 -3.93 -11.79 -0.64
CA LEU A 160 -4.04 -12.96 -1.51
C LEU A 160 -5.21 -12.86 -2.48
N PHE A 161 -6.36 -12.38 -2.02
CA PHE A 161 -7.53 -12.15 -2.87
C PHE A 161 -7.24 -11.07 -3.92
N GLN A 162 -6.60 -9.96 -3.52
CA GLN A 162 -6.15 -8.93 -4.46
C GLN A 162 -5.20 -9.52 -5.50
N LEU A 163 -4.18 -10.28 -5.08
CA LEU A 163 -3.24 -10.93 -5.99
C LEU A 163 -3.93 -11.86 -6.97
N PHE A 164 -4.88 -12.65 -6.46
CA PHE A 164 -5.69 -13.55 -7.27
C PHE A 164 -6.47 -12.77 -8.32
N LEU A 165 -7.14 -11.68 -7.96
CA LEU A 165 -7.85 -10.84 -8.93
C LEU A 165 -6.91 -10.23 -9.97
N THR A 166 -5.73 -9.73 -9.56
CA THR A 166 -4.73 -9.19 -10.49
C THR A 166 -4.25 -10.25 -11.48
N ILE A 167 -3.89 -11.45 -11.01
CA ILE A 167 -3.48 -12.57 -11.87
C ILE A 167 -4.63 -13.00 -12.78
N PHE A 168 -5.83 -13.15 -12.23
CA PHE A 168 -7.01 -13.59 -12.96
C PHE A 168 -7.34 -12.64 -14.11
N THR A 169 -7.37 -11.33 -13.85
CA THR A 169 -7.61 -10.31 -14.87
C THR A 169 -6.49 -10.26 -15.90
N TYR A 170 -5.23 -10.40 -15.48
CA TYR A 170 -4.08 -10.48 -16.40
C TYR A 170 -4.22 -11.65 -17.38
N LEU A 171 -4.54 -12.85 -16.88
CA LEU A 171 -4.66 -14.06 -17.71
C LEU A 171 -5.88 -14.05 -18.64
N ILE A 172 -6.96 -13.38 -18.23
CA ILE A 172 -8.22 -13.38 -19.00
C ILE A 172 -8.23 -12.34 -20.11
N SER A 173 -7.54 -11.21 -19.94
CA SER A 173 -7.55 -10.14 -20.93
C SER A 173 -6.56 -10.43 -22.07
N ARG A 174 -7.10 -10.54 -23.30
CA ARG A 174 -6.30 -10.63 -24.53
C ARG A 174 -5.47 -9.38 -24.80
N LYS A 175 -5.67 -8.29 -24.04
CA LYS A 175 -4.78 -7.11 -24.12
C LYS A 175 -3.36 -7.46 -23.72
N PHE A 176 -3.18 -8.25 -22.66
CA PHE A 176 -1.87 -8.66 -22.17
C PHE A 176 -1.31 -9.86 -22.93
N HIS A 177 -2.20 -10.71 -23.46
CA HIS A 177 -1.83 -11.95 -24.15
C HIS A 177 -2.51 -12.06 -25.52
N PRO A 178 -1.79 -11.83 -26.64
CA PRO A 178 -2.39 -11.93 -27.97
C PRO A 178 -2.84 -13.35 -28.35
N SER A 179 -2.28 -14.39 -27.73
CA SER A 179 -2.55 -15.79 -28.07
C SER A 179 -3.67 -16.45 -27.26
N PHE A 180 -4.05 -15.93 -26.09
CA PHE A 180 -5.07 -16.54 -25.23
C PHE A 180 -5.82 -15.50 -24.38
N GLY A 181 -7.03 -15.86 -23.94
CA GLY A 181 -7.93 -14.98 -23.17
C GLY A 181 -9.34 -14.91 -23.78
N ILE A 182 -10.22 -14.09 -23.20
CA ILE A 182 -11.61 -13.96 -23.62
C ILE A 182 -11.71 -13.14 -24.92
N PRO A 183 -12.33 -13.67 -26.00
CA PRO A 183 -12.60 -12.92 -27.23
C PRO A 183 -13.41 -11.64 -26.95
N GLY A 184 -13.04 -10.52 -27.57
CA GLY A 184 -13.68 -9.22 -27.34
C GLY A 184 -12.97 -8.33 -26.30
N THR A 185 -11.93 -8.83 -25.64
CA THR A 185 -11.01 -8.01 -24.84
C THR A 185 -9.77 -7.56 -25.62
N GLN A 186 -9.62 -8.00 -26.87
CA GLN A 186 -8.49 -7.61 -27.73
C GLN A 186 -8.55 -6.12 -28.12
N VAL A 187 -7.41 -5.59 -28.55
CA VAL A 187 -7.29 -4.26 -29.12
C VAL A 187 -6.89 -4.45 -30.58
N ASP A 188 -7.78 -4.07 -31.50
CA ASP A 188 -7.50 -4.11 -32.93
C ASP A 188 -6.67 -2.87 -33.29
N GLY A 189 -5.43 -3.07 -33.73
CA GLY A 189 -4.52 -1.97 -34.05
C GLY A 189 -3.04 -2.34 -34.05
N THR A 190 -2.19 -1.32 -34.12
CA THR A 190 -0.74 -1.43 -34.02
C THR A 190 -0.29 -1.78 -32.59
N GLU A 191 0.92 -2.33 -32.44
CA GLU A 191 1.49 -2.66 -31.13
C GLU A 191 1.52 -1.46 -30.17
N SER A 192 1.81 -0.26 -30.69
CA SER A 192 1.78 0.98 -29.89
C SER A 192 0.38 1.35 -29.39
N GLU A 193 -0.66 1.10 -30.18
CA GLU A 193 -2.05 1.36 -29.75
C GLU A 193 -2.49 0.34 -28.70
N ARG A 194 -2.03 -0.91 -28.83
CA ARG A 194 -2.25 -1.95 -27.82
C ARG A 194 -1.62 -1.58 -26.48
N ILE A 195 -0.35 -1.16 -26.46
CA ILE A 195 0.35 -0.73 -25.24
C ILE A 195 -0.41 0.43 -24.56
N VAL A 196 -0.85 1.42 -25.35
CA VAL A 196 -1.65 2.54 -24.81
C VAL A 196 -3.00 2.06 -24.25
N ALA A 197 -3.62 1.07 -24.89
CA ALA A 197 -4.88 0.49 -24.44
C ALA A 197 -4.74 -0.42 -23.21
N MET A 198 -3.55 -0.93 -22.89
CA MET A 198 -3.29 -1.70 -21.65
C MET A 198 -3.44 -0.83 -20.40
N GLY A 199 -3.07 0.45 -20.46
CA GLY A 199 -3.25 1.42 -19.36
C GLY A 199 -4.69 1.84 -19.10
N ARG A 200 -5.68 1.25 -19.81
CA ARG A 200 -7.09 1.64 -19.72
C ARG A 200 -8.02 0.43 -19.85
N GLY A 201 -9.18 0.54 -19.22
CA GLY A 201 -10.28 -0.42 -19.42
C GLY A 201 -10.76 -1.07 -18.13
N TRP A 202 -11.60 -2.08 -18.30
CA TRP A 202 -12.24 -2.80 -17.20
C TRP A 202 -11.22 -3.57 -16.36
N GLU A 203 -10.04 -3.86 -16.90
CA GLU A 203 -8.95 -4.57 -16.22
C GLU A 203 -8.47 -3.85 -14.96
N TRP A 204 -8.67 -2.53 -14.90
CA TRP A 204 -8.30 -1.67 -13.79
C TRP A 204 -9.38 -1.59 -12.70
N TRP A 205 -10.58 -2.09 -12.98
CA TRP A 205 -11.72 -2.01 -12.07
C TRP A 205 -11.42 -2.59 -10.67
N PRO A 206 -10.78 -3.77 -10.53
CA PRO A 206 -10.44 -4.30 -9.20
C PRO A 206 -9.57 -3.33 -8.39
N THR A 207 -8.54 -2.76 -9.02
CA THR A 207 -7.63 -1.81 -8.38
C THR A 207 -8.34 -0.51 -8.04
N CYS A 208 -9.06 0.11 -8.99
CA CYS A 208 -9.79 1.36 -8.78
C CYS A 208 -10.88 1.23 -7.71
N LEU A 209 -11.68 0.15 -7.75
CA LEU A 209 -12.73 -0.11 -6.77
C LEU A 209 -12.15 -0.22 -5.36
N TRP A 210 -11.01 -0.91 -5.23
CA TRP A 210 -10.35 -1.06 -3.95
C TRP A 210 -9.81 0.28 -3.43
N GLN A 211 -9.13 1.06 -4.27
CA GLN A 211 -8.65 2.40 -3.92
C GLN A 211 -9.79 3.33 -3.48
N LEU A 212 -10.90 3.33 -4.23
CA LEU A 212 -12.08 4.13 -3.91
C LEU A 212 -12.68 3.71 -2.57
N THR A 213 -12.84 2.40 -2.34
CA THR A 213 -13.38 1.86 -1.08
C THR A 213 -12.52 2.29 0.11
N TRP A 214 -11.20 2.23 -0.01
CA TRP A 214 -10.31 2.68 1.06
C TRP A 214 -10.37 4.19 1.30
N ALA A 215 -10.28 4.97 0.23
CA ALA A 215 -10.22 6.43 0.33
C ALA A 215 -11.55 7.05 0.81
N TRP A 216 -12.69 6.53 0.35
CA TRP A 216 -14.00 7.14 0.59
C TRP A 216 -14.82 6.51 1.71
N VAL A 217 -14.56 5.23 2.03
CA VAL A 217 -15.32 4.53 3.07
C VAL A 217 -14.44 4.31 4.30
N ILE A 218 -13.34 3.59 4.13
CA ILE A 218 -12.57 3.13 5.29
C ILE A 218 -11.80 4.27 5.96
N ALA A 219 -11.10 5.11 5.20
CA ALA A 219 -10.33 6.22 5.76
C ALA A 219 -11.23 7.22 6.53
N PRO A 220 -12.39 7.67 6.02
CA PRO A 220 -13.31 8.51 6.78
C PRO A 220 -13.88 7.83 8.03
N ILE A 221 -14.21 6.54 7.99
CA ILE A 221 -14.68 5.79 9.17
C ILE A 221 -13.58 5.73 10.24
N ILE A 222 -12.34 5.46 9.86
CA ILE A 222 -11.21 5.42 10.79
C ILE A 222 -10.97 6.80 11.40
N LEU A 223 -10.95 7.85 10.58
CA LEU A 223 -10.82 9.23 11.05
C LEU A 223 -11.95 9.57 12.01
N TRP A 224 -13.20 9.28 11.66
CA TRP A 224 -14.37 9.50 12.52
C TRP A 224 -14.24 8.79 13.87
N LYS A 225 -13.88 7.49 13.86
CA LYS A 225 -13.69 6.70 15.09
C LYS A 225 -12.50 7.20 15.94
N SER A 226 -11.49 7.82 15.32
CA SER A 226 -10.33 8.35 16.02
C SER A 226 -10.57 9.72 16.69
N ARG A 227 -11.63 10.46 16.30
CA ARG A 227 -11.87 11.83 16.77
C ARG A 227 -12.12 11.97 18.29
N ASN A 228 -12.51 10.90 18.95
CA ASN A 228 -12.80 10.90 20.39
C ASN A 228 -11.78 10.15 21.25
N ILE A 229 -10.62 9.78 20.68
CA ILE A 229 -9.53 9.21 21.47
C ILE A 229 -8.89 10.36 22.26
N LYS A 230 -9.29 10.52 23.53
CA LYS A 230 -8.60 11.39 24.48
C LYS A 230 -7.19 10.84 24.68
N ASP A 231 -6.20 11.71 24.58
CA ASP A 231 -4.80 11.38 24.72
C ASP A 231 -4.51 10.98 26.18
N THR A 232 -4.57 9.67 26.46
CA THR A 232 -4.38 9.11 27.81
C THR A 232 -2.96 9.22 28.32
N HIS A 233 -2.00 9.57 27.45
CA HIS A 233 -0.59 9.70 27.81
C HIS A 233 -0.06 11.14 27.73
N GLY A 234 -0.90 12.14 27.45
CA GLY A 234 -0.48 13.54 27.35
C GLY A 234 0.59 13.79 26.27
N TRP A 235 0.72 12.89 25.30
CA TRP A 235 1.80 12.87 24.33
C TRP A 235 1.74 14.07 23.38
N ARG A 236 0.53 14.51 23.03
CA ARG A 236 0.27 15.74 22.28
C ARG A 236 0.71 16.98 23.06
N LEU A 237 0.46 17.04 24.37
CA LEU A 237 0.89 18.14 25.24
C LEU A 237 2.42 18.17 25.40
N GLN A 238 3.07 17.00 25.55
CA GLN A 238 4.52 16.91 25.61
C GLN A 238 5.18 17.30 24.28
N THR A 239 4.59 16.90 23.16
CA THR A 239 5.08 17.28 21.83
C THR A 239 4.93 18.78 21.61
N ILE A 240 3.75 19.34 21.91
CA ILE A 240 3.51 20.79 21.84
C ILE A 240 4.47 21.54 22.76
N GLY A 241 4.64 21.08 24.01
CA GLY A 241 5.58 21.66 24.97
C GLY A 241 7.03 21.61 24.50
N CYS A 242 7.45 20.53 23.84
CA CYS A 242 8.81 20.39 23.28
C CYS A 242 9.02 21.26 22.02
N THR A 243 7.98 21.52 21.22
CA THR A 243 8.06 22.52 20.14
C THR A 243 7.95 23.97 20.60
N ILE A 244 7.31 24.24 21.74
CA ILE A 244 7.22 25.59 22.32
C ILE A 244 8.45 25.92 23.20
N ALA A 245 9.10 24.91 23.77
CA ALA A 245 10.33 25.06 24.56
C ALA A 245 11.60 25.18 23.71
N LYS A 246 11.45 25.40 22.39
CA LYS A 246 12.50 25.81 21.47
C LYS A 246 12.33 27.28 21.12
#